data_AF-A0A7T0N2U4-F1
#
_entry.id   AF-A0A7T0N2U4-F1
#
_cell.length_a   1.000
_cell.length_b   1.000
_cell.length_c   1.000
_cell.angle_alpha   90.00
_cell.angle_beta   90.00
_cell.angle_gamma   90.00
#
_symmetry.space_group_name_H-M   'P 1'
#
loop_
_entity.id
_entity.type
_entity.pdbx_description
1 polymer ?
#
loop_
_entity_poly.entity_id
_entity_poly.type
_entity_poly.pdbx_seq_one_letter_code
_entity_poly.pdbx_strand_id
1 'polypeptide(L)' 'MSMVKGVPYTFREHTVEIEIKGDHCPECGETVLNSEESDEFRIKIRKIRDEIIAKHTS' A
#
# COMPACT_ATOMS: atom_id res chain seq x y z
N MET A 1 4.98 -15.41 9.33
CA MET A 1 5.01 -14.51 10.50
C MET A 1 4.61 -13.15 9.97
N SER A 2 3.44 -12.65 10.39
CA SER A 2 2.94 -11.36 9.91
C SER A 2 3.88 -10.23 10.33
N MET A 3 4.32 -9.43 9.37
CA MET A 3 5.25 -8.31 9.52
C MET A 3 4.70 -7.07 8.84
N VAL A 4 5.08 -5.89 9.33
CA VAL A 4 4.81 -4.62 8.66
C VAL A 4 6.02 -4.26 7.81
N LYS A 5 5.83 -4.01 6.52
CA LYS A 5 6.87 -3.48 5.62
C LYS A 5 6.36 -2.29 4.84
N GLY A 6 7.23 -1.30 4.65
CA GLY A 6 7.04 -0.23 3.68
C GLY A 6 7.26 -0.77 2.26
N VAL A 7 6.28 -0.59 1.38
CA VAL A 7 6.35 -0.98 -0.02
C VAL A 7 6.15 0.26 -0.88
N PRO A 8 6.98 0.50 -1.90
CA PRO A 8 6.78 1.63 -2.81
C PRO A 8 5.50 1.43 -3.63
N TYR A 9 4.67 2.46 -3.67
CA TYR A 9 3.45 2.52 -4.47
C TYR A 9 3.46 3.74 -5.36
N THR A 10 3.45 3.52 -6.68
CA THR A 10 3.45 4.58 -7.68
C THR A 10 2.08 4.73 -8.30
N PHE A 11 1.53 5.94 -8.26
CA PHE A 11 0.28 6.31 -8.92
C PHE A 11 0.41 7.69 -9.57
N ARG A 12 0.11 7.78 -10.87
CA ARG A 12 0.25 9.03 -11.68
C ARG A 12 1.61 9.70 -11.49
N GLU A 13 2.70 8.94 -11.64
CA GLU A 13 4.08 9.42 -11.48
C GLU A 13 4.47 9.85 -10.05
N HIS A 14 3.56 9.77 -9.08
CA HIS A 14 3.85 10.00 -7.67
C HIS A 14 4.11 8.68 -6.96
N THR A 15 5.29 8.55 -6.35
CA THR A 15 5.67 7.39 -5.55
C THR A 15 5.59 7.73 -4.07
N VAL A 16 4.86 6.91 -3.31
CA VAL A 16 4.78 6.99 -1.85
C VAL A 16 5.10 5.62 -1.26
N GLU A 17 5.55 5.59 -0.01
CA GLU A 17 5.72 4.35 0.73
C GLU A 17 4.42 4.01 1.46
N ILE A 18 3.96 2.76 1.31
CA ILE A 18 2.76 2.26 2.00
C ILE A 18 3.13 1.12 2.93
N GLU A 19 2.68 1.21 4.18
CA GLU A 19 2.89 0.16 5.16
C GLU A 19 1.86 -0.96 4.99
N ILE A 20 2.36 -2.16 4.70
CA ILE A 20 1.59 -3.39 4.52
C ILE A 20 1.91 -4.36 5.65
N LYS A 21 0.89 -4.71 6.42
CA LYS A 21 0.93 -5.78 7.41
C LYS A 21 0.48 -7.09 6.76
N GLY A 22 1.31 -8.13 6.80
CA GLY A 22 0.99 -9.43 6.23
C GLY A 22 2.15 -10.41 6.25
N ASP A 23 1.96 -11.57 5.64
CA ASP A 23 3.03 -12.56 5.47
C ASP A 23 3.84 -12.24 4.21
N HIS A 24 5.01 -11.62 4.42
CA HIS A 24 5.92 -11.21 3.35
C HIS A 24 6.92 -12.32 2.99
N CYS A 25 7.01 -12.64 1.70
CA CYS A 25 8.09 -13.46 1.15
C CYS A 25 9.40 -12.64 1.14
N PRO A 26 10.47 -13.10 1.80
CA PRO A 26 11.74 -12.37 1.84
C PRO A 26 12.49 -12.38 0.50
N GLU A 27 12.22 -13.36 -0.36
CA GLU A 27 12.93 -13.55 -1.63
C GLU A 27 12.37 -12.66 -2.76
N CYS A 28 11.04 -12.67 -2.93
CA CYS A 28 10.40 -11.98 -4.05
C CYS A 28 9.58 -10.74 -3.65
N GLY A 29 9.33 -10.54 -2.35
CA GLY A 29 8.51 -9.42 -1.85
C GLY A 29 7.01 -9.62 -1.99
N GLU A 30 6.54 -10.79 -2.44
CA GLU A 30 5.11 -11.11 -2.46
C GLU A 30 4.54 -11.13 -1.03
N THR A 31 3.33 -10.61 -0.85
CA THR A 31 2.69 -10.52 0.47
C THR A 31 1.32 -11.18 0.43
N VAL A 32 1.08 -12.09 1.36
CA VAL A 32 -0.24 -12.69 1.58
C VAL A 32 -0.94 -11.93 2.71
N LEU A 33 -2.16 -11.48 2.44
CA LEU A 33 -3.00 -10.75 3.38
C LEU A 33 -4.21 -11.59 3.76
N ASN A 34 -4.61 -11.54 5.03
CA ASN A 34 -5.94 -12.00 5.42
C ASN A 34 -7.03 -10.98 5.00
N SER A 35 -8.30 -11.30 5.25
CA SER A 35 -9.43 -10.44 4.84
C SER A 35 -9.38 -9.04 5.46
N GLU A 36 -9.07 -8.94 6.76
CA GLU A 36 -8.98 -7.65 7.47
C GLU A 36 -7.81 -6.81 6.97
N GLU A 37 -6.63 -7.41 6.84
CA GLU A 37 -5.43 -6.76 6.30
C GLU A 37 -5.64 -6.27 4.85
N SER A 38 -6.37 -7.05 4.04
CA SER A 38 -6.72 -6.68 2.67
C SER A 38 -7.64 -5.45 2.61
N ASP A 39 -8.63 -5.38 3.50
CA ASP A 39 -9.56 -4.25 3.55
C ASP A 39 -8.87 -2.97 4.06
N GLU A 40 -8.03 -3.07 5.10
CA GLU A 40 -7.18 -1.97 5.56
C GLU A 40 -6.27 -1.44 4.45
N PHE A 41 -5.62 -2.36 3.72
CA PHE A 41 -4.75 -2.02 2.59
C PHE A 41 -5.52 -1.25 1.50
N ARG A 42 -6.72 -1.71 1.14
CA ARG A 42 -7.58 -1.05 0.14
C ARG A 42 -8.01 0.34 0.57
N ILE A 43 -8.35 0.53 1.86
CA ILE A 43 -8.71 1.85 2.40
C ILE A 43 -7.51 2.81 2.30
N LYS A 44 -6.32 2.37 2.70
CA LYS A 44 -5.08 3.16 2.58
C LYS A 44 -4.80 3.58 1.13
N ILE A 45 -4.87 2.64 0.18
CA ILE A 45 -4.65 2.93 -1.24
C ILE A 45 -5.65 3.96 -1.76
N ARG A 46 -6.95 3.83 -1.44
CA ARG A 46 -7.97 4.80 -1.87
C ARG A 46 -7.65 6.20 -1.36
N LYS A 47 -7.37 6.33 -0.07
CA LYS A 47 -7.02 7.62 0.56
C LYS A 47 -5.81 8.27 -0.11
N ILE A 48 -4.75 7.50 -0.35
CA ILE A 48 -3.54 7.99 -1.02
C ILE A 48 -3.85 8.49 -2.44
N ARG A 49 -4.65 7.73 -3.19
CA ARG A 49 -5.06 8.14 -4.55
C ARG A 49 -5.86 9.44 -4.52
N ASP A 50 -6.79 9.57 -3.59
CA ASP A 50 -7.59 10.80 -3.44
C ASP A 50 -6.71 12.00 -3.08
N GLU A 51 -5.74 11.83 -2.18
CA GLU A 51 -4.76 12.86 -1.82
C GLU A 51 -3.88 13.28 -3.00
N ILE A 52 -3.41 12.33 -3.81
CA ILE A 52 -2.64 12.62 -5.03
C ILE A 52 -3.51 13.39 -6.03
N ILE A 53 -4.75 12.98 -6.24
CA ILE A 53 -5.68 13.67 -7.15
C ILE A 53 -5.93 15.10 -6.67
N ALA A 54 -6.24 15.28 -5.37
CA ALA A 54 -6.51 16.60 -4.81
C ALA A 54 -5.32 17.57 -4.96
N LYS A 55 -4.09 17.09 -4.73
CA LYS A 55 -2.87 17.92 -4.82
C LYS A 55 -2.48 18.31 -6.25
N HIS A 56 -2.87 17.51 -7.24
CA HIS A 56 -2.39 17.65 -8.63
C HIS A 56 -3.48 18.01 -9.65
N THR A 57 -4.70 18.29 -9.19
CA THR A 57 -5.79 18.84 -10.03
C THR A 57 -6.07 20.31 -9.68
N SER A 58 -5.08 21.01 -9.09
CA SER A 58 -5.10 22.45 -8.76
C SER A 58 -4.45 23.29 -9.84
#